data_AF-A0AAW3X7R2-F1
#
_entry.id   AF-A0AAW3X7R2-F1
#
_cell.length_a   1.000
_cell.length_b   1.000
_cell.length_c   1.000
_cell.angle_alpha   90.00
_cell.angle_beta   90.00
_cell.angle_gamma   90.00
#
_symmetry.space_group_name_H-M   'P 1'
#
loop_
_entity.id
_entity.type
_entity.pdbx_description
1 polymer ?
#
loop_
_entity_poly.entity_id
_entity_poly.type
_entity_poly.pdbx_seq_one_letter_code
_entity_poly.pdbx_strand_id
1 'polypeptide(L)'
;MQEFDFTNRDGANELSEMTEHLSQDEAAAAIAAIHATRDEKKNTEAEDFKNWFDAAFLPILKDFAALTGSKLTIQQDSFHDITATLASRCGFDITATQKRMHMVVAAADHISVNKWSDSDQVEFTRIFGLPEIEK
;
A
#
# COMPACT_ATOMS: atom_id res chain seq x y z
N MET A 1 -15.18 -21.40 -10.03
CA MET A 1 -15.82 -20.10 -9.75
C MET A 1 -15.85 -19.94 -8.25
N GLN A 2 -15.34 -18.83 -7.71
CA GLN A 2 -15.45 -18.49 -6.29
C GLN A 2 -16.43 -17.32 -6.20
N GLU A 3 -17.43 -17.44 -5.34
CA GLU A 3 -18.47 -16.44 -5.09
C GLU A 3 -18.48 -16.12 -3.60
N PHE A 4 -18.58 -14.83 -3.27
CA PHE A 4 -18.57 -14.33 -1.91
C PHE A 4 -19.81 -13.44 -1.71
N ASP A 5 -20.60 -13.71 -0.67
CA ASP A 5 -21.85 -13.01 -0.33
C ASP A 5 -21.65 -12.18 0.96
N PHE A 6 -21.90 -10.87 0.87
CA PHE A 6 -21.71 -9.90 1.96
C PHE A 6 -22.99 -9.13 2.30
N THR A 7 -24.16 -9.67 1.98
CA THR A 7 -25.45 -8.94 2.03
C THR A 7 -26.03 -8.70 3.43
N ASN A 8 -25.45 -9.25 4.50
CA ASN A 8 -25.97 -9.11 5.86
C ASN A 8 -25.12 -8.15 6.73
N ARG A 9 -25.69 -7.01 7.15
CA ARG A 9 -25.04 -5.99 8.01
C ARG A 9 -25.98 -5.44 9.08
N ASP A 10 -26.42 -6.28 10.03
CA ASP A 10 -27.39 -5.91 11.08
C ASP A 10 -26.81 -5.05 12.24
N GLY A 11 -25.48 -4.92 12.40
CA GLY A 11 -24.87 -4.36 13.62
C GLY A 11 -24.86 -2.83 13.77
N ALA A 12 -25.17 -2.04 12.73
CA ALA A 12 -25.08 -0.58 12.78
C ALA A 12 -26.22 0.08 13.58
N ASN A 13 -27.33 -0.62 13.78
CA ASN A 13 -28.56 -0.05 14.34
C ASN A 13 -28.47 0.10 15.88
N GLU A 14 -27.80 -0.82 16.57
CA GLU A 14 -27.69 -0.85 18.04
C GLU A 14 -26.88 0.33 18.60
N LEU A 15 -25.83 0.77 17.87
CA LEU A 15 -24.95 1.85 18.33
C LEU A 15 -25.65 3.22 18.31
N SER A 16 -26.60 3.41 17.38
CA SER A 16 -27.41 4.63 17.29
C SER A 16 -28.43 4.75 18.42
N GLU A 17 -28.96 3.62 18.89
CA GLU A 17 -29.93 3.61 20.01
C GLU A 17 -29.24 3.95 21.35
N MET A 18 -27.99 3.52 21.54
CA MET A 18 -27.25 3.78 22.78
C MET A 18 -26.81 5.25 22.93
N THR A 19 -26.57 5.98 21.83
CA THR A 19 -26.02 7.34 21.88
C THR A 19 -26.89 8.37 22.60
N GLU A 20 -28.20 8.17 22.67
CA GLU A 20 -29.13 9.11 23.34
C GLU A 20 -29.12 9.00 24.88
N HIS A 21 -28.46 7.98 25.43
CA HIS A 21 -28.51 7.64 26.85
C HIS A 21 -27.16 7.67 27.56
N LEU A 22 -26.09 8.05 26.86
CA LEU A 22 -24.74 8.12 27.45
C LEU A 22 -24.59 9.34 28.35
N SER A 23 -24.04 9.13 29.55
CA SER A 23 -23.49 10.23 30.35
C SER A 23 -22.23 10.83 29.69
N GLN A 24 -21.79 11.98 30.19
CA GLN A 24 -20.60 12.65 29.65
C GLN A 24 -19.33 11.80 29.76
N ASP A 25 -19.15 11.06 30.86
CA ASP A 25 -18.00 10.20 31.08
C ASP A 25 -18.04 8.96 30.17
N GLU A 26 -19.23 8.37 29.99
CA GLU A 26 -19.43 7.23 29.09
C GLU A 26 -19.24 7.62 27.62
N ALA A 27 -19.71 8.80 27.22
CA ALA A 27 -19.49 9.33 25.87
C ALA A 27 -18.00 9.56 25.59
N ALA A 28 -17.26 10.14 26.55
CA ALA A 28 -15.82 10.35 26.42
C ALA A 28 -15.06 9.01 26.30
N ALA A 29 -15.42 8.02 27.13
CA ALA A 29 -14.83 6.69 27.07
C ALA A 29 -15.14 5.96 25.75
N ALA A 30 -16.38 6.04 25.26
CA ALA A 30 -16.78 5.44 23.98
C ALA A 30 -16.03 6.06 22.79
N ILE A 31 -15.91 7.39 22.76
CA ILE A 31 -15.14 8.11 21.73
C ILE A 31 -13.67 7.66 21.76
N ALA A 32 -13.05 7.61 22.94
CA ALA A 32 -11.67 7.18 23.09
C ALA A 32 -11.47 5.73 22.59
N ALA A 33 -12.39 4.82 22.93
CA ALA A 33 -12.35 3.44 22.46
C ALA A 33 -12.49 3.33 20.93
N ILE A 34 -13.44 4.06 20.33
CA ILE A 34 -13.62 4.10 18.87
C ILE A 34 -12.36 4.61 18.16
N HIS A 35 -11.72 5.67 18.69
CA HIS A 35 -10.47 6.16 18.14
C HIS A 35 -9.35 5.13 18.26
N ALA A 36 -9.17 4.52 19.44
CA ALA A 36 -8.17 3.48 19.65
C ALA A 36 -8.35 2.30 18.69
N THR A 37 -9.58 1.79 18.54
CA THR A 37 -9.89 0.70 17.59
C THR A 37 -9.63 1.11 16.14
N ARG A 38 -9.97 2.35 15.76
CA ARG A 38 -9.70 2.85 14.40
C ARG A 38 -8.20 2.95 14.13
N ASP A 39 -7.43 3.43 15.09
CA ASP A 39 -5.98 3.59 14.95
C ASP A 39 -5.26 2.24 14.95
N GLU A 40 -5.69 1.30 15.78
CA GLU A 40 -5.21 -0.10 15.74
C GLU A 40 -5.50 -0.74 14.38
N LYS A 41 -6.74 -0.60 13.87
CA LYS A 41 -7.11 -1.11 12.55
C LYS A 41 -6.23 -0.53 11.43
N LYS A 42 -5.98 0.78 11.43
CA LYS A 42 -5.10 1.42 10.44
C LYS A 42 -3.67 0.88 10.51
N ASN A 43 -3.14 0.67 11.71
CA ASN A 43 -1.79 0.11 11.88
C ASN A 43 -1.72 -1.33 11.36
N THR A 44 -2.75 -2.14 11.64
CA THR A 44 -2.84 -3.51 11.11
C THR A 44 -2.95 -3.50 9.58
N GLU A 45 -3.77 -2.63 8.99
CA GLU A 45 -3.90 -2.49 7.53
C GLU A 45 -2.57 -2.10 6.87
N ALA A 46 -1.81 -1.18 7.50
CA ALA A 46 -0.48 -0.80 7.02
C ALA A 46 0.54 -1.96 7.07
N GLU A 47 0.52 -2.74 8.15
CA GLU A 47 1.36 -3.93 8.30
C GLU A 47 0.98 -5.01 7.28
N ASP A 48 -0.31 -5.29 7.12
CA ASP A 48 -0.85 -6.24 6.16
C ASP A 48 -0.50 -5.84 4.72
N PHE A 49 -0.62 -4.56 4.38
CA PHE A 49 -0.21 -4.05 3.07
C PHE A 49 1.28 -4.23 2.82
N LYS A 50 2.12 -3.94 3.81
CA LYS A 50 3.57 -4.15 3.70
C LYS A 50 3.93 -5.63 3.52
N ASN A 51 3.29 -6.51 4.29
CA ASN A 51 3.45 -7.96 4.18
C ASN A 51 3.01 -8.48 2.81
N TRP A 52 1.87 -7.99 2.31
CA TRP A 52 1.40 -8.31 0.96
C TRP A 52 2.39 -7.83 -0.11
N PHE A 53 2.87 -6.59 -0.03
CA PHE A 53 3.86 -6.05 -0.97
C PHE A 53 5.14 -6.89 -0.98
N ASP A 54 5.64 -7.25 0.20
CA ASP A 54 6.85 -8.05 0.36
C ASP A 54 6.70 -9.47 -0.17
N ALA A 55 5.50 -10.05 -0.06
CA ALA A 55 5.22 -11.38 -0.61
C ALA A 55 4.99 -11.35 -2.13
N ALA A 56 4.28 -10.33 -2.63
CA ALA A 56 3.82 -10.28 -4.02
C ALA A 56 4.82 -9.59 -4.96
N PHE A 57 5.25 -8.37 -4.63
CA PHE A 57 5.98 -7.49 -5.54
C PHE A 57 7.48 -7.47 -5.29
N LEU A 58 7.92 -7.49 -4.04
CA LEU A 58 9.35 -7.45 -3.72
C LEU A 58 10.16 -8.55 -4.42
N PRO A 59 9.71 -9.81 -4.55
CA PRO A 59 10.46 -10.85 -5.25
C PRO A 59 10.63 -10.51 -6.74
N ILE A 60 9.57 -10.05 -7.39
CA ILE A 60 9.58 -9.66 -8.81
C ILE A 60 10.56 -8.51 -9.03
N LEU A 61 10.56 -7.53 -8.12
CA LEU A 61 11.46 -6.37 -8.19
C LEU A 61 12.92 -6.76 -7.96
N LYS A 62 13.19 -7.69 -7.04
CA LYS A 62 14.54 -8.23 -6.80
C LYS A 62 15.05 -9.00 -8.02
N ASP A 63 14.22 -9.87 -8.58
CA ASP A 63 14.57 -10.66 -9.76
C ASP A 63 14.85 -9.76 -10.97
N PHE A 64 14.00 -8.74 -11.18
CA PHE A 64 14.20 -7.77 -12.25
C PHE A 64 15.47 -6.95 -12.03
N ALA A 65 15.72 -6.48 -10.80
CA ALA A 65 16.92 -5.72 -10.46
C ALA A 65 18.21 -6.53 -10.72
N ALA A 66 18.21 -7.81 -10.35
CA ALA A 66 19.31 -8.73 -10.61
C ALA A 66 19.51 -8.96 -12.12
N LEU A 67 18.42 -9.18 -12.86
CA LEU A 67 18.45 -9.36 -14.32
C LEU A 67 19.02 -8.14 -15.05
N THR A 68 18.66 -6.93 -14.63
CA THR A 68 19.10 -5.67 -15.27
C THR A 68 20.39 -5.11 -14.69
N GLY A 69 20.98 -5.76 -13.68
CA GLY A 69 22.18 -5.27 -12.99
C GLY A 69 21.98 -3.90 -12.32
N SER A 70 20.76 -3.59 -11.89
CA SER A 70 20.39 -2.30 -11.32
C SER A 70 20.29 -2.32 -9.80
N LYS A 71 20.44 -1.16 -9.17
CA LYS A 71 20.22 -1.00 -7.73
C LYS A 71 18.72 -0.85 -7.46
N LEU A 72 18.16 -1.69 -6.58
CA LEU A 72 16.81 -1.54 -6.06
C LEU A 72 16.86 -0.88 -4.67
N THR A 73 16.08 0.19 -4.48
CA THR A 73 15.82 0.81 -3.18
C THR A 73 14.33 0.69 -2.88
N ILE A 74 13.98 0.25 -1.67
CA ILE A 74 12.61 0.23 -1.16
C ILE A 74 12.55 1.12 0.08
N GLN A 75 11.59 2.04 0.10
CA GLN A 75 11.32 2.93 1.22
C GLN A 75 9.83 2.90 1.53
N GLN A 76 9.49 2.99 2.80
CA GLN A 76 8.11 3.20 3.25
C GLN A 76 8.07 4.52 4.00
N ASP A 77 7.12 5.39 3.66
CA ASP A 77 6.97 6.69 4.30
C ASP A 77 6.01 6.64 5.50
N SER A 78 5.76 7.80 6.11
CA SER A 78 4.85 7.94 7.26
C SER A 78 3.37 7.74 6.92
N PHE A 79 3.00 7.77 5.64
CA PHE A 79 1.66 7.46 5.15
C PHE A 79 1.50 5.98 4.78
N HIS A 80 2.55 5.19 5.03
CA HIS A 80 2.65 3.77 4.70
C HIS A 80 2.76 3.45 3.21
N ASP A 81 2.94 4.48 2.38
CA ASP A 81 3.18 4.31 0.95
C ASP A 81 4.56 3.71 0.73
N ILE A 82 4.63 2.74 -0.19
CA ILE A 82 5.87 2.04 -0.51
C ILE A 82 6.42 2.60 -1.80
N THR A 83 7.59 3.22 -1.73
CA THR A 83 8.36 3.68 -2.88
C THR A 83 9.41 2.65 -3.26
N ALA A 84 9.39 2.21 -4.52
CA ALA A 84 10.36 1.29 -5.09
C ALA A 84 11.08 1.93 -6.28
N THR A 85 12.39 2.14 -6.14
CA THR A 85 13.24 2.79 -7.16
C THR A 85 14.27 1.81 -7.69
N LEU A 86 14.29 1.63 -9.01
CA LEU A 86 15.37 0.94 -9.73
C LEU A 86 16.29 2.01 -10.31
N ALA A 87 17.59 1.94 -10.03
CA ALA A 87 18.59 2.85 -10.56
C ALA A 87 19.65 2.10 -11.37
N SER A 88 19.91 2.55 -12.59
CA SER A 88 20.89 1.95 -13.50
C SER A 88 21.60 3.02 -14.32
N ARG A 89 22.82 2.75 -14.81
CA ARG A 89 23.54 3.66 -15.72
C ARG A 89 22.93 3.70 -17.13
N CYS A 90 22.05 2.76 -17.42
CA CYS A 90 21.29 2.67 -18.66
C CYS A 90 19.78 2.71 -18.36
N GLY A 91 18.98 2.95 -19.40
CA GLY A 91 17.53 2.81 -19.29
C GLY A 91 17.10 1.36 -19.02
N PHE A 92 15.84 1.20 -18.63
CA PHE A 92 15.23 -0.11 -18.41
C PHE A 92 14.45 -0.54 -19.65
N ASP A 93 14.66 -1.78 -20.08
CA ASP A 93 13.83 -2.42 -21.09
C ASP A 93 12.94 -3.46 -20.39
N ILE A 94 11.63 -3.20 -20.36
CA ILE A 94 10.63 -4.13 -19.86
C ILE A 94 9.99 -4.81 -21.07
N THR A 95 10.51 -5.98 -21.38
CA THR A 95 10.16 -6.79 -22.54
C THR A 95 8.82 -7.50 -22.37
N ALA A 96 8.23 -7.90 -23.50
CA ALA A 96 6.94 -8.59 -23.55
C ALA A 96 6.86 -9.88 -22.69
N THR A 97 8.00 -10.52 -22.39
CA THR A 97 8.08 -11.77 -21.60
C THR A 97 8.07 -11.52 -20.10
N GLN A 98 8.38 -10.31 -19.64
CA GLN A 98 8.42 -9.94 -18.22
C GLN A 98 7.03 -9.59 -17.67
N LYS A 99 6.07 -10.51 -17.88
CA LYS A 99 4.64 -10.32 -17.53
C LYS A 99 4.41 -9.93 -16.07
N ARG A 100 5.20 -10.49 -15.15
CA ARG A 100 5.12 -10.14 -13.73
C ARG A 100 5.57 -8.71 -13.45
N MET A 101 6.61 -8.25 -14.12
CA MET A 101 7.03 -6.84 -14.01
C MET A 101 5.97 -5.90 -14.59
N HIS A 102 5.28 -6.27 -15.68
CA HIS A 102 4.15 -5.48 -16.16
C HIS A 102 3.03 -5.34 -15.12
N MET A 103 2.73 -6.40 -14.36
CA MET A 103 1.73 -6.31 -13.29
C MET A 103 2.18 -5.37 -12.18
N VAL A 104 3.45 -5.42 -11.79
CA VAL A 104 4.01 -4.49 -10.79
C VAL A 104 3.95 -3.04 -11.28
N VAL A 105 4.24 -2.79 -12.56
CA VAL A 105 4.15 -1.44 -13.14
C VAL A 105 2.69 -0.98 -13.21
N ALA A 106 1.76 -1.84 -13.62
CA ALA A 106 0.34 -1.50 -13.73
C ALA A 106 -0.33 -1.24 -12.38
N ALA A 107 0.19 -1.83 -11.31
CA ALA A 107 -0.35 -1.67 -9.95
C ALA A 107 0.17 -0.42 -9.21
N ALA A 108 1.10 0.34 -9.80
CA ALA A 108 1.65 1.53 -9.16
C ALA A 108 0.72 2.73 -9.34
N ASP A 109 0.45 3.45 -8.26
CA ASP A 109 -0.35 4.69 -8.25
C ASP A 109 0.41 5.84 -8.90
N HIS A 110 1.74 5.83 -8.76
CA HIS A 110 2.60 6.80 -9.39
C HIS A 110 3.82 6.13 -10.02
N ILE A 111 4.16 6.58 -11.23
CA ILE A 111 5.33 6.12 -11.97
C ILE A 111 6.13 7.35 -12.41
N SER A 112 7.43 7.36 -12.09
CA SER A 112 8.36 8.38 -12.57
C SER A 112 9.64 7.77 -13.14
N VAL A 113 10.17 8.43 -14.17
CA VAL A 113 11.45 8.10 -14.79
C VAL A 113 12.29 9.37 -14.78
N ASN A 114 13.39 9.34 -14.04
CA ASN A 114 14.26 10.50 -13.85
C ASN A 114 15.68 10.21 -14.33
N LYS A 115 16.33 11.21 -14.91
CA LYS A 115 17.77 11.23 -15.16
C LYS A 115 18.32 12.55 -14.63
N TRP A 116 19.12 12.48 -13.58
CA TRP A 116 19.67 13.67 -12.93
C TRP A 116 20.85 14.22 -13.75
N SER A 117 20.96 15.54 -13.86
CA SER A 117 22.00 16.18 -14.67
C SER A 117 23.43 15.95 -14.15
N ASP A 118 23.54 15.64 -12.87
CA ASP A 118 24.78 15.37 -12.13
C ASP A 118 25.02 13.87 -11.89
N SER A 119 24.18 12.99 -12.46
CA SER A 119 24.29 11.54 -12.32
C SER A 119 24.18 10.84 -13.66
N ASP A 120 25.03 9.84 -13.86
CA ASP A 120 24.91 8.94 -15.00
C ASP A 120 23.77 7.92 -14.83
N GLN A 121 23.03 7.98 -13.72
CA GLN A 121 21.95 7.03 -13.42
C GLN A 121 20.59 7.52 -13.92
N VAL A 122 19.86 6.59 -14.51
CA VAL A 122 18.42 6.67 -14.76
C VAL A 122 17.73 5.94 -13.60
N GLU A 123 16.73 6.61 -13.03
CA GLU A 123 15.90 6.09 -11.96
C GLU A 123 14.49 5.81 -12.48
N PHE A 124 14.00 4.61 -12.22
CA PHE A 124 12.64 4.20 -12.47
C PHE A 124 11.94 3.94 -11.14
N THR A 125 11.11 4.89 -10.72
CA THR A 125 10.45 4.90 -9.42
C THR A 125 8.97 4.60 -9.56
N ARG A 126 8.47 3.76 -8.65
CA ARG A 126 7.05 3.45 -8.49
C ARG A 126 6.63 3.67 -7.04
N ILE A 127 5.44 4.22 -6.84
CA ILE A 127 4.82 4.38 -5.52
C ILE A 127 3.56 3.52 -5.48
N PHE A 128 3.41 2.78 -4.38
CA PHE A 128 2.25 1.95 -4.08
C PHE A 128 1.63 2.46 -2.80
N GLY A 129 0.46 3.06 -2.92
CA GLY A 129 -0.28 3.64 -1.83
C GLY A 129 -1.01 2.59 -1.00
N LEU A 130 -1.14 2.86 0.30
CA LEU A 130 -2.06 2.08 1.13
C LEU A 130 -3.49 2.31 0.59
N PRO A 131 -4.28 1.25 0.30
CA PRO A 131 -5.63 1.43 -0.21
C PRO A 131 -6.46 2.28 0.76
N GLU A 132 -6.99 3.41 0.29
CA GLU A 132 -7.97 4.16 1.07
C GLU A 132 -9.23 3.29 1.16
N ILE A 133 -9.74 3.06 2.39
CA ILE A 133 -11.06 2.48 2.56
C ILE A 133 -12.05 3.46 1.93
N GLU A 134 -12.65 3.10 0.79
CA GLU A 134 -13.75 3.86 0.20
C GLU A 134 -14.82 4.08 1.29
N LYS A 135 -15.09 5.35 1.60
CA LYS A 135 -16.04 5.77 2.64
C LYS A 135 -17.48 5.55 2.20
#